data_AF-X1U0U0-F1
#
_entry.id   AF-X1U0U0-F1
#
_cell.length_a   1.000
_cell.length_b   1.000
_cell.length_c   1.000
_cell.angle_alpha   90.00
_cell.angle_beta   90.00
_cell.angle_gamma   90.00
#
_symmetry.space_group_name_H-M   'P 1'
#
loop_
_entity.id
_entity.type
_entity.pdbx_description
1 polymer ?
#
loop_
_entity_poly.entity_id
_entity_poly.type
_entity_poly.pdbx_seq_one_letter_code
_entity_poly.pdbx_strand_id
1 'polypeptide(L)'
;MTAVALTVADMIGIGVFTSLGFQVKDIPSAFSVLMLWIVGGIAALCGALSYAELSAAFPRSGGEYNFLSRIYHPAIGFLAGWISATVGFSAPIALSAMAFGVYFKGIVPDASPLLIGLAVAWLITFVHLSGVKHSANFQNASTLIKA
;
A
#
# COMPACT_ATOMS: atom_id res chain seq x y z
N MET A 1 7.39 -17.40 10.28
CA MET A 1 8.30 -16.66 9.37
C MET A 1 7.62 -16.26 8.06
N THR A 2 6.92 -17.15 7.35
CA THR A 2 6.30 -16.83 6.04
C THR A 2 5.35 -15.63 6.07
N ALA A 3 4.47 -15.52 7.06
CA ALA A 3 3.57 -14.37 7.19
C ALA A 3 4.32 -13.05 7.38
N VAL A 4 5.36 -13.04 8.23
CA VAL A 4 6.20 -11.85 8.48
C VAL A 4 6.94 -11.44 7.21
N ALA A 5 7.53 -12.40 6.48
CA ALA A 5 8.24 -12.12 5.24
C ALA A 5 7.31 -11.54 4.16
N LEU A 6 6.08 -12.06 4.05
CA LEU A 6 5.06 -11.50 3.16
C LEU A 6 4.68 -10.07 3.56
N THR A 7 4.48 -9.81 4.85
CA THR A 7 4.18 -8.44 5.34
C THR A 7 5.33 -7.48 5.04
N VAL A 8 6.58 -7.88 5.26
CA VAL A 8 7.75 -7.05 4.94
C VAL A 8 7.80 -6.74 3.43
N ALA A 9 7.60 -7.74 2.57
CA ALA A 9 7.60 -7.56 1.13
C ALA A 9 6.46 -6.65 0.64
N ASP A 10 5.29 -6.70 1.29
CA ASP A 10 4.15 -5.83 0.97
C ASP A 10 4.38 -4.38 1.43
N MET A 11 5.01 -4.19 2.61
CA MET A 11 5.33 -2.86 3.14
C MET A 11 6.41 -2.13 2.32
N ILE A 12 7.36 -2.86 1.72
CA ILE A 12 8.38 -2.28 0.84
C ILE A 12 7.77 -2.03 -0.55
N GLY A 13 7.05 -0.92 -0.65
CA GLY A 13 6.38 -0.48 -1.87
C GLY A 13 7.21 0.49 -2.74
N ILE A 14 6.59 0.92 -3.84
CA ILE A 14 7.14 1.93 -4.75
C ILE A 14 7.41 3.28 -4.07
N GLY A 15 6.75 3.54 -2.92
CA GLY A 15 6.92 4.76 -2.14
C GLY A 15 8.36 5.02 -1.70
N VAL A 16 9.17 3.99 -1.46
CA VAL A 16 10.60 4.18 -1.17
C VAL A 16 11.28 4.85 -2.36
N PHE A 17 11.00 4.42 -3.59
CA PHE A 17 11.65 4.96 -4.78
C PHE A 17 11.07 6.32 -5.21
N THR A 18 9.75 6.46 -5.16
CA THR A 18 9.07 7.66 -5.67
C THR A 18 9.04 8.78 -4.64
N SER A 19 8.69 8.50 -3.38
CA SER A 19 8.65 9.53 -2.34
C SER A 19 10.04 10.04 -1.97
N LEU A 20 11.07 9.19 -1.95
CA LEU A 20 12.46 9.66 -1.80
C LEU A 20 12.87 10.58 -2.95
N GLY A 21 12.49 10.24 -4.19
CA GLY A 21 12.77 11.07 -5.36
C GLY A 21 12.22 12.49 -5.22
N PHE A 22 11.00 12.62 -4.70
CA PHE A 22 10.41 13.93 -4.41
C PHE A 22 11.09 14.62 -3.21
N GLN A 23 11.34 13.89 -2.12
CA GLN A 23 11.97 14.45 -0.91
C GLN A 23 13.37 15.00 -1.19
N VAL A 24 14.22 14.27 -1.92
CA VAL A 24 15.60 14.69 -2.21
C VAL A 24 15.64 15.87 -3.18
N LYS A 25 14.62 16.05 -4.02
CA LYS A 25 14.51 17.20 -4.91
C LYS A 25 14.22 18.49 -4.13
N ASP A 26 13.34 18.41 -3.13
CA ASP A 26 12.86 19.58 -2.40
C ASP A 26 13.63 19.83 -1.08
N ILE A 27 14.32 18.82 -0.56
CA ILE A 27 15.08 18.88 0.69
C ILE A 27 16.58 18.69 0.39
N PRO A 28 17.40 19.75 0.43
CA PRO A 28 18.82 19.69 0.06
C PRO A 28 19.71 18.99 1.12
N SER A 29 19.19 18.76 2.33
CA SER A 29 19.93 18.15 3.44
C SER A 29 19.62 16.66 3.56
N ALA A 30 20.63 15.82 3.29
CA ALA A 30 20.53 14.37 3.47
C ALA A 30 20.20 13.99 4.92
N PHE A 31 20.75 14.72 5.90
CA PHE A 31 20.44 14.50 7.31
C PHE A 31 18.95 14.73 7.61
N SER A 32 18.35 15.78 7.04
CA SER A 32 16.93 16.07 7.23
C SER A 32 16.03 14.99 6.64
N VAL A 33 16.39 14.46 5.46
CA VAL A 33 15.69 13.31 4.87
C VAL A 33 15.80 12.08 5.78
N LEU A 34 17.00 11.73 6.24
CA LEU A 34 17.18 10.59 7.16
C LEU A 34 16.39 10.73 8.45
N MET A 35 16.35 11.93 9.04
CA MET A 35 15.56 12.19 10.25
C MET A 35 14.06 12.03 10.01
N LEU A 36 13.53 12.46 8.85
CA LEU A 36 12.14 12.24 8.49
C LEU A 36 11.81 10.74 8.40
N TRP A 37 12.73 9.94 7.86
CA TRP A 37 12.59 8.48 7.79
C TRP A 37 12.58 7.83 9.18
N ILE A 38 13.48 8.26 10.06
CA ILE A 38 13.53 7.76 11.45
C ILE A 38 12.22 8.08 12.18
N VAL A 39 11.76 9.34 12.11
CA VAL A 39 10.52 9.77 12.77
C VAL A 39 9.31 9.04 12.19
N GLY A 40 9.23 8.92 10.87
CA GLY A 40 8.17 8.16 10.19
C GLY A 40 8.18 6.68 10.58
N GLY A 41 9.36 6.06 10.68
CA GLY A 41 9.53 4.67 11.11
C GLY A 41 9.07 4.44 12.55
N ILE A 42 9.40 5.34 13.47
CA ILE A 42 8.93 5.28 14.87
C ILE A 42 7.41 5.41 14.92
N ALA A 43 6.83 6.37 14.20
CA ALA A 43 5.38 6.56 14.16
C ALA A 43 4.66 5.31 13.60
N ALA A 44 5.19 4.71 12.53
CA ALA A 44 4.65 3.48 11.95
C ALA A 44 4.76 2.29 12.91
N LEU A 45 5.87 2.16 13.65
CA LEU A 45 6.06 1.12 14.65
C LEU A 45 5.04 1.24 15.79
N CYS A 46 4.84 2.45 16.32
CA CYS A 46 3.83 2.70 17.34
C CYS A 46 2.42 2.29 16.83
N GLY A 47 2.07 2.68 15.61
CA GLY A 47 0.81 2.28 14.98
C GLY A 47 0.67 0.75 14.85
N ALA A 48 1.71 0.06 14.40
CA ALA A 48 1.72 -1.40 14.26
C ALA A 48 1.52 -2.11 15.61
N LEU A 49 2.14 -1.62 16.69
CA LEU A 49 1.97 -2.16 18.03
C LEU A 49 0.53 -1.96 18.55
N SER A 50 -0.04 -0.76 18.37
CA SER A 50 -1.43 -0.50 18.72
C SER A 50 -2.40 -1.41 17.95
N TYR A 51 -2.15 -1.62 16.64
CA TYR A 51 -2.94 -2.55 15.83
C TYR A 51 -2.78 -4.01 16.28
N ALA A 52 -1.60 -4.42 16.73
CA ALA A 52 -1.36 -5.76 17.24
C ALA A 52 -2.16 -6.01 18.54
N GLU A 53 -2.17 -5.06 19.47
CA GLU A 53 -2.97 -5.13 20.70
C GLU A 53 -4.47 -5.22 20.39
N LEU A 54 -4.98 -4.36 19.50
CA LEU A 54 -6.39 -4.39 19.09
C LEU A 54 -6.78 -5.69 18.38
N SER A 55 -5.91 -6.21 17.52
CA SER A 55 -6.13 -7.47 16.81
C SER A 55 -6.15 -8.66 17.77
N ALA A 56 -5.34 -8.63 18.83
CA ALA A 56 -5.35 -9.63 19.89
C ALA A 56 -6.62 -9.53 20.76
N ALA A 57 -7.06 -8.32 21.09
CA ALA A 57 -8.26 -8.08 21.90
C ALA A 57 -9.56 -8.41 21.16
N PHE A 58 -9.61 -8.17 19.84
CA PHE A 58 -10.80 -8.39 19.01
C PHE A 58 -10.49 -9.35 17.84
N PRO A 59 -10.35 -10.67 18.08
CA PRO A 59 -9.84 -11.65 17.10
C PRO A 59 -10.89 -12.07 16.04
N ARG A 60 -11.69 -11.12 15.56
CA ARG A 60 -12.63 -11.32 14.44
C ARG A 60 -12.14 -10.60 13.20
N SER A 61 -12.36 -11.22 12.05
CA SER A 61 -12.13 -10.61 10.74
C SER A 61 -12.98 -9.34 10.59
N GLY A 62 -12.38 -8.29 10.01
CA GLY A 62 -13.06 -7.01 9.76
C GLY A 62 -12.20 -5.76 9.97
N GLY A 63 -10.98 -5.90 10.51
CA GLY A 63 -10.02 -4.79 10.66
C GLY A 63 -10.62 -3.58 11.37
N GLU A 64 -10.39 -2.39 10.81
CA GLU A 64 -10.87 -1.10 11.32
C GLU A 64 -12.38 -1.08 11.58
N TYR A 65 -13.18 -1.67 10.67
CA TYR A 65 -14.63 -1.77 10.83
C TYR A 65 -14.98 -2.50 12.14
N ASN A 66 -14.33 -3.63 12.42
CA ASN A 66 -14.58 -4.41 13.63
C ASN A 66 -14.13 -3.66 14.89
N PHE A 67 -12.94 -3.06 14.87
CA PHE A 67 -12.40 -2.32 16.02
C PHE A 67 -13.29 -1.13 16.38
N LEU A 68 -13.61 -0.28 15.41
CA LEU A 68 -14.38 0.94 15.66
C LEU A 68 -15.85 0.65 15.99
N SER A 69 -16.43 -0.41 15.40
CA SER A 69 -17.77 -0.89 15.78
C SER A 69 -17.85 -1.33 17.24
N ARG A 70 -16.76 -1.93 17.75
CA ARG A 70 -16.70 -2.48 19.12
C ARG A 70 -16.33 -1.43 20.16
N ILE A 71 -15.44 -0.50 19.82
CA ILE A 71 -14.89 0.48 20.76
C ILE A 71 -15.79 1.70 20.88
N TYR A 72 -16.32 2.20 19.75
CA TYR A 72 -17.06 3.45 19.73
C TYR A 72 -18.54 3.24 19.45
N HIS A 73 -18.90 2.84 18.23
CA HIS A 73 -20.29 2.65 17.82
C HIS A 73 -20.36 1.94 16.46
N PRO A 74 -21.37 1.08 16.19
CA PRO A 74 -21.53 0.43 14.89
C PRO A 74 -21.57 1.39 13.68
N ALA A 75 -22.13 2.59 13.87
CA ALA A 75 -22.17 3.61 12.81
C ALA A 75 -20.77 4.12 12.43
N ILE A 76 -19.86 4.27 13.41
CA ILE A 76 -18.48 4.71 13.15
C ILE A 76 -17.70 3.59 12.46
N GLY A 77 -17.89 2.35 12.90
CA GLY A 77 -17.35 1.19 12.21
C GLY A 77 -17.81 1.11 10.75
N PHE A 78 -19.11 1.30 10.49
CA PHE A 78 -19.67 1.35 9.13
C PHE A 78 -19.00 2.42 8.26
N LEU A 79 -18.87 3.65 8.77
CA LEU A 79 -18.20 4.74 8.06
C LEU A 79 -16.73 4.40 7.76
N ALA A 80 -16.01 3.82 8.72
CA ALA A 80 -14.63 3.39 8.52
C ALA A 80 -14.52 2.28 7.46
N GLY A 81 -15.44 1.31 7.48
CA GLY A 81 -15.54 0.29 6.43
C GLY A 81 -15.75 0.90 5.05
N TRP A 82 -16.61 1.93 4.94
CA TRP A 82 -16.85 2.63 3.68
C TRP A 82 -15.61 3.39 3.19
N ILE A 83 -14.94 4.12 4.07
CA ILE A 83 -13.69 4.84 3.74
C ILE A 83 -12.61 3.85 3.30
N SER A 84 -12.43 2.75 4.04
CA SER A 84 -11.45 1.72 3.72
C SER A 84 -11.71 1.10 2.34
N ALA A 85 -12.98 0.75 2.05
CA ALA A 85 -13.38 0.15 0.78
C ALA A 85 -13.25 1.10 -0.41
N THR A 86 -13.52 2.41 -0.22
CA THR A 86 -13.59 3.37 -1.33
C THR A 86 -12.31 4.15 -1.56
N VAL A 87 -11.59 4.53 -0.49
CA VAL A 87 -10.43 5.43 -0.54
C VAL A 87 -9.17 4.75 -0.01
N GLY A 88 -9.30 3.98 1.08
CA GLY A 88 -8.16 3.42 1.81
C GLY A 88 -7.21 2.61 0.93
N PHE A 89 -7.75 1.75 0.06
CA PHE A 89 -6.95 0.94 -0.86
C PHE A 89 -6.88 1.49 -2.28
N SER A 90 -7.87 2.27 -2.72
CA SER A 90 -7.93 2.77 -4.10
C SER A 90 -6.88 3.85 -4.37
N ALA A 91 -6.61 4.74 -3.42
CA ALA A 91 -5.64 5.81 -3.59
C ALA A 91 -4.19 5.29 -3.73
N PRO A 92 -3.70 4.35 -2.90
CA PRO A 92 -2.39 3.72 -3.11
C PRO A 92 -2.25 2.98 -4.43
N ILE A 93 -3.32 2.29 -4.88
CA ILE A 93 -3.35 1.61 -6.18
C ILE A 93 -3.21 2.63 -7.32
N ALA A 94 -3.99 3.71 -7.27
CA ALA A 94 -3.94 4.78 -8.27
C ALA A 94 -2.55 5.43 -8.31
N LEU A 95 -1.97 5.75 -7.16
CA LEU A 95 -0.64 6.36 -7.07
C LEU A 95 0.45 5.41 -7.63
N SER A 96 0.36 4.12 -7.34
CA SER A 96 1.28 3.10 -7.88
C SER A 96 1.15 2.97 -9.40
N ALA A 97 -0.07 2.98 -9.93
CA ALA A 97 -0.34 2.93 -11.36
C ALA A 97 0.16 4.19 -12.10
N MET A 98 -0.03 5.37 -11.50
CA MET A 98 0.50 6.63 -12.02
C MET A 98 2.03 6.62 -12.07
N ALA A 99 2.68 6.19 -10.98
CA ALA A 99 4.13 6.07 -10.92
C ALA A 99 4.65 5.10 -12.00
N PHE A 100 4.01 3.94 -12.15
CA PHE A 100 4.34 2.98 -13.23
C PHE A 100 4.28 3.65 -14.62
N GLY A 101 3.21 4.38 -14.92
CA GLY A 101 3.07 5.10 -16.18
C GLY A 101 4.18 6.13 -16.43
N VAL A 102 4.63 6.82 -15.38
CA VAL A 102 5.75 7.78 -15.47
C VAL A 102 7.07 7.06 -15.75
N TYR A 103 7.37 5.98 -15.02
CA TYR A 103 8.60 5.22 -15.24
C TYR A 103 8.62 4.51 -16.60
N PHE A 104 7.46 4.13 -17.14
CA PHE A 104 7.35 3.50 -18.46
C PHE A 104 7.84 4.40 -19.60
N LYS A 105 7.82 5.74 -19.42
CA LYS A 105 8.40 6.67 -20.40
C LYS A 105 9.90 6.46 -20.63
N GLY A 106 10.60 5.85 -19.67
CA GLY A 106 12.01 5.47 -19.85
C GLY A 106 12.20 4.37 -20.90
N ILE A 107 11.15 3.62 -21.24
CA ILE A 107 11.15 2.57 -22.27
C ILE A 107 10.54 3.10 -23.56
N VAL A 108 9.36 3.75 -23.47
CA VAL A 108 8.64 4.31 -24.62
C VAL A 108 8.37 5.80 -24.37
N PRO A 109 9.22 6.71 -24.85
CA PRO A 109 9.15 8.14 -24.52
C PRO A 109 7.82 8.83 -24.86
N ASP A 110 7.18 8.42 -25.96
CA ASP A 110 5.95 9.01 -26.47
C ASP A 110 4.67 8.40 -25.86
N ALA A 111 4.81 7.38 -25.00
CA ALA A 111 3.65 6.77 -24.35
C ALA A 111 2.98 7.74 -23.36
N SER A 112 1.65 7.79 -23.37
CA SER A 112 0.86 8.55 -22.40
C SER A 112 0.89 7.87 -21.03
N PRO A 113 1.48 8.49 -19.98
CA PRO A 113 1.58 7.89 -18.65
C PRO A 113 0.21 7.53 -18.06
N LEU A 114 -0.80 8.35 -18.33
CA LEU A 114 -2.16 8.11 -17.87
C LEU A 114 -2.74 6.84 -18.49
N LEU A 115 -2.61 6.65 -19.81
CA LEU A 115 -3.13 5.47 -20.49
C LEU A 115 -2.42 4.20 -20.04
N ILE A 116 -1.09 4.26 -19.85
CA ILE A 116 -0.31 3.14 -19.33
C ILE A 116 -0.70 2.81 -17.88
N GLY A 117 -0.87 3.82 -17.04
CA GLY A 117 -1.34 3.66 -15.66
C GLY A 117 -2.73 3.03 -15.58
N LEU A 118 -3.68 3.49 -16.40
CA LEU A 118 -5.01 2.90 -16.50
C LEU A 118 -4.95 1.46 -17.01
N ALA A 119 -4.15 1.20 -18.05
CA ALA A 119 -4.01 -0.13 -18.64
C ALA A 119 -3.46 -1.14 -17.62
N VAL A 120 -2.41 -0.79 -16.87
CA VAL A 120 -1.85 -1.70 -15.85
C VAL A 120 -2.81 -1.91 -14.69
N ALA A 121 -3.53 -0.87 -14.25
CA ALA A 121 -4.54 -0.99 -13.20
C ALA A 121 -5.65 -1.97 -13.61
N TRP A 122 -6.22 -1.80 -14.81
CA TRP A 122 -7.24 -2.70 -15.33
C TRP A 122 -6.72 -4.13 -15.52
N LEU A 123 -5.51 -4.30 -16.05
CA LEU A 123 -4.90 -5.62 -16.21
C LEU A 123 -4.80 -6.35 -14.87
N ILE A 124 -4.29 -5.69 -13.84
CA ILE A 124 -4.18 -6.26 -12.49
C ILE A 124 -5.57 -6.54 -11.91
N THR A 125 -6.54 -5.64 -12.10
CA THR A 125 -7.93 -5.88 -11.71
C THR A 125 -8.51 -7.13 -12.37
N PHE A 126 -8.30 -7.35 -13.66
CA PHE A 126 -8.78 -8.56 -14.35
C PHE A 126 -8.12 -9.83 -13.81
N VAL A 127 -6.83 -9.80 -13.49
CA VAL A 127 -6.15 -10.92 -12.81
C VAL A 127 -6.83 -11.22 -11.47
N HIS A 128 -7.16 -10.18 -10.69
CA HIS A 128 -7.84 -10.36 -9.41
C HIS A 128 -9.28 -10.87 -9.52
N LEU A 129 -10.01 -10.44 -10.55
CA LEU A 129 -11.37 -10.92 -10.83
C LEU A 129 -11.41 -12.37 -11.33
N SER A 130 -10.30 -12.89 -11.89
CA SER A 130 -10.18 -14.27 -12.41
C SER A 130 -10.09 -15.34 -11.32
N GLY A 131 -10.09 -14.94 -10.04
CA GLY A 131 -10.21 -15.84 -8.90
C GLY A 131 -9.05 -15.80 -7.92
N VAL A 132 -9.32 -16.27 -6.70
CA VAL A 132 -8.40 -16.18 -5.56
C VAL A 132 -7.10 -16.96 -5.78
N LYS A 133 -7.16 -18.12 -6.46
CA LYS A 133 -5.96 -18.92 -6.78
C LYS A 133 -5.03 -18.21 -7.77
N HIS A 134 -5.59 -17.63 -8.83
CA HIS A 134 -4.82 -16.86 -9.82
C HIS A 134 -4.20 -15.61 -9.20
N SER A 135 -4.96 -14.91 -8.35
CA SER A 135 -4.46 -13.78 -7.56
C SER A 135 -3.28 -14.17 -6.68
N ALA A 136 -3.41 -15.26 -5.91
CA ALA A 136 -2.37 -15.71 -5.00
C ALA A 136 -1.08 -16.10 -5.76
N ASN A 137 -1.21 -16.80 -6.88
CA ASN A 137 -0.06 -17.17 -7.71
C ASN A 137 0.62 -15.93 -8.31
N PHE A 138 -0.15 -14.97 -8.81
CA PHE A 138 0.37 -13.70 -9.33
C PHE A 138 1.14 -12.91 -8.26
N GLN A 139 0.57 -12.81 -7.05
CA GLN A 139 1.23 -12.13 -5.93
C GLN A 139 2.51 -12.85 -5.51
N ASN A 140 2.50 -14.19 -5.40
CA ASN A 140 3.71 -14.95 -5.06
C ASN A 140 4.82 -14.77 -6.10
N ALA A 141 4.49 -14.83 -7.40
CA ALA A 141 5.45 -14.61 -8.47
C ALA A 141 6.03 -13.19 -8.43
N SER A 142 5.18 -12.18 -8.23
CA SER A 142 5.61 -10.77 -8.13
C SER A 142 6.53 -10.53 -6.92
N THR A 143 6.21 -11.14 -5.78
CA THR A 143 7.06 -11.09 -4.58
C THR A 143 8.43 -11.72 -4.82
N LEU A 144 8.50 -12.86 -5.53
CA LEU A 144 9.77 -13.50 -5.87
C LEU A 144 10.63 -12.67 -6.82
N ILE A 145 10.02 -11.87 -7.71
CA ILE A 145 10.76 -10.97 -8.61
C ILE A 145 11.32 -9.76 -7.85
N LYS A 146 10.62 -9.30 -6.80
CA LYS A 146 11.03 -8.16 -5.97
C LYS A 146 12.08 -8.54 -4.91
N ALA A 147 12.05 -9.78 -4.43
CA ALA A 147 12.94 -10.30 -3.38
C ALA A 147 14.35 -10.59 -3.91
#